data_AF-A0A2E2C0V5-F1
#
_entry.id   AF-A0A2E2C0V5-F1
#
_cell.length_a   1.000
_cell.length_b   1.000
_cell.length_c   1.000
_cell.angle_alpha   90.00
_cell.angle_beta   90.00
_cell.angle_gamma   90.00
#
_symmetry.space_group_name_H-M   'P 1'
#
loop_
_entity.id
_entity.type
_entity.pdbx_description
1 polymer ?
#
loop_
_entity_poly.entity_id
_entity_poly.type
_entity_poly.pdbx_seq_one_letter_code
_entity_poly.pdbx_strand_id
1 'polypeptide(L)'
;MPRTKTIELTKNSRSFTFELCHRNLDFGEGNHGEYYWMDGRHFRRSSGGQNLRACIDFWWACVEEAEDSEDVANQLNLVLAECYPLVNTSRAMQSVFLDAHLHIKADRKISLETGSQGKTEKIVERTYNLPDEEYSRIRSIVDSRNILEIQNELIRLFSGVQPSGKDLPKFQEALRHWTGNGIVAFRKGGMQLLHEYVDGDLKKQITKYRKGGVDENVRLFLNLFSYESKVAFYLCYANAWAFILPILEDEHGLNEQSIRFMKMWHHQNQPLLFEGRIHQIFSGQVLSLHPLSALVLTDPSTLSVINKWVGHPDYQQLIDSNNEATSKEYWDVVLTILVAANEYKQSHQRWEESRINKEIISSPTVENATNTDRNHSVAKYLEAYVAEQGLFCQGCSGFLKYKDHEVNENLCPVIFQCQTCDNIRKINVDYANFKDHFFNSTNEEDS
;
A
#
# COMPACT_ATOMS: atom_id res chain seq x y z
N MET A 1 -3.18 -18.07 -11.52
CA MET A 1 -2.33 -17.48 -10.46
C MET A 1 -1.02 -17.03 -11.11
N PRO A 2 -0.44 -15.88 -10.74
CA PRO A 2 0.88 -15.50 -11.24
C PRO A 2 1.90 -16.59 -10.90
N ARG A 3 2.85 -16.84 -11.80
CA ARG A 3 3.96 -17.73 -11.49
C ARG A 3 4.81 -17.06 -10.42
N THR A 4 5.12 -17.81 -9.37
CA THR A 4 5.99 -17.36 -8.30
C THR A 4 7.39 -17.92 -8.51
N LYS A 5 8.39 -17.18 -8.04
CA LYS A 5 9.80 -17.48 -8.16
C LYS A 5 10.47 -17.15 -6.84
N THR A 6 11.46 -17.94 -6.46
CA THR A 6 12.19 -17.73 -5.22
C THR A 6 13.60 -17.28 -5.51
N ILE A 7 14.03 -16.19 -4.87
CA ILE A 7 15.41 -15.70 -4.89
C ILE A 7 15.97 -15.83 -3.47
N GLU A 8 17.20 -16.31 -3.35
CA GLU A 8 17.92 -16.42 -2.08
C GLU A 8 19.08 -15.41 -2.06
N LEU A 9 19.12 -14.57 -1.03
CA LEU A 9 20.22 -13.65 -0.78
C LEU A 9 20.98 -14.09 0.46
N THR A 10 22.30 -13.94 0.45
CA THR A 10 23.14 -14.17 1.63
C THR A 10 23.77 -12.86 2.09
N LYS A 11 23.64 -12.54 3.38
CA LYS A 11 24.27 -11.36 4.00
C LYS A 11 24.63 -11.67 5.45
N ASN A 12 25.80 -11.25 5.92
CA ASN A 12 26.31 -11.54 7.27
C ASN A 12 26.15 -13.03 7.69
N SER A 13 26.51 -13.97 6.81
CA SER A 13 26.34 -15.43 7.00
C SER A 13 24.90 -15.93 7.22
N ARG A 14 23.89 -15.09 6.97
CA ARG A 14 22.46 -15.43 7.03
C ARG A 14 21.91 -15.51 5.62
N SER A 15 20.94 -16.40 5.42
CA SER A 15 20.21 -16.53 4.15
C SER A 15 18.80 -15.94 4.28
N PHE A 16 18.37 -15.25 3.23
CA PHE A 16 17.10 -14.55 3.14
C PHE A 16 16.39 -14.97 1.86
N THR A 17 15.18 -15.48 1.99
CA THR A 17 14.39 -16.00 0.88
C THR A 17 13.29 -15.02 0.48
N PHE A 18 13.21 -14.68 -0.80
CA PHE A 18 12.23 -13.77 -1.37
C PHE A 18 11.34 -14.47 -2.39
N GLU A 19 10.01 -14.38 -2.21
CA GLU A 19 9.00 -14.86 -3.16
C GLU A 19 8.59 -13.72 -4.11
N LEU A 20 8.94 -13.86 -5.39
CA LEU A 20 8.65 -12.90 -6.43
C LEU A 20 7.51 -13.41 -7.33
N CYS A 21 6.53 -12.56 -7.57
CA CYS A 21 5.60 -12.72 -8.68
C CYS A 21 6.26 -12.25 -9.98
N HIS A 22 5.84 -12.83 -11.11
CA HIS A 22 6.33 -12.48 -12.43
C HIS A 22 5.21 -12.28 -13.45
N ARG A 23 5.39 -11.32 -14.37
CA ARG A 23 4.59 -11.13 -15.58
C ARG A 23 5.40 -10.47 -16.67
N ASN A 24 4.99 -10.68 -17.92
CA ASN A 24 5.51 -9.92 -19.05
C ASN A 24 4.82 -8.55 -19.10
N LEU A 25 5.58 -7.53 -19.46
CA LEU A 25 5.10 -6.19 -19.82
C LEU A 25 5.18 -6.01 -21.33
N ASP A 26 4.17 -5.36 -21.88
CA ASP A 26 4.18 -4.86 -23.25
C ASP A 26 4.54 -3.38 -23.21
N PHE A 27 5.74 -3.07 -23.69
CA PHE A 27 6.28 -1.73 -23.73
C PHE A 27 5.95 -1.01 -25.05
N GLY A 28 5.13 -1.63 -25.92
CA GLY A 28 4.76 -1.11 -27.22
C GLY A 28 5.85 -1.31 -28.29
N GLU A 29 5.46 -1.15 -29.57
CA GLU A 29 6.36 -1.26 -30.73
C GLU A 29 7.09 -2.62 -30.83
N GLY A 30 6.48 -3.70 -30.30
CA GLY A 30 7.08 -5.03 -30.25
C GLY A 30 8.13 -5.22 -29.17
N ASN A 31 8.34 -4.22 -28.31
CA ASN A 31 9.21 -4.34 -27.15
C ASN A 31 8.47 -5.04 -26.01
N HIS A 32 9.03 -6.13 -25.54
CA HIS A 32 8.54 -6.87 -24.40
C HIS A 32 9.60 -6.93 -23.31
N GLY A 33 9.16 -6.90 -22.06
CA GLY A 33 10.04 -7.11 -20.93
C GLY A 33 9.39 -7.99 -19.87
N GLU A 34 10.20 -8.45 -18.95
CA GLU A 34 9.77 -9.13 -17.74
C GLU A 34 9.69 -8.15 -16.57
N TYR A 35 8.68 -8.33 -15.71
CA TYR A 35 8.53 -7.58 -14.47
C TYR A 35 8.35 -8.54 -13.31
N TYR A 36 9.25 -8.43 -12.35
CA TYR A 36 9.21 -9.14 -11.08
C TYR A 36 8.77 -8.18 -9.98
N TRP A 37 7.99 -8.66 -9.01
CA TRP A 37 7.59 -7.87 -7.84
C TRP A 37 7.29 -8.77 -6.63
N MET A 38 7.36 -8.22 -5.42
CA MET A 38 6.81 -8.92 -4.25
C MET A 38 5.33 -8.56 -4.12
N ASP A 39 4.46 -9.55 -3.90
CA ASP A 39 3.02 -9.30 -3.83
C ASP A 39 2.67 -8.42 -2.61
N GLY A 40 2.43 -7.13 -2.86
CA GLY A 40 2.09 -6.17 -1.82
C GLY A 40 0.84 -6.54 -1.02
N ARG A 41 -0.03 -7.44 -1.51
CA ARG A 41 -1.18 -7.98 -0.75
C ARG A 41 -0.71 -8.77 0.47
N HIS A 42 0.45 -9.43 0.39
CA HIS A 42 1.01 -10.18 1.50
C HIS A 42 1.47 -9.26 2.63
N PHE A 43 2.07 -8.11 2.29
CA PHE A 43 2.49 -7.09 3.25
C PHE A 43 1.33 -6.46 4.04
N ARG A 44 0.09 -6.68 3.63
CA ARG A 44 -1.12 -6.18 4.31
C ARG A 44 -1.81 -7.22 5.20
N ARG A 45 -1.31 -8.45 5.24
CA ARG A 45 -1.79 -9.44 6.21
C ARG A 45 -1.26 -9.08 7.59
N SER A 46 -1.95 -9.52 8.65
CA SER A 46 -1.50 -9.32 10.03
C SER A 46 -0.09 -9.88 10.29
N SER A 47 0.32 -10.91 9.55
CA SER A 47 1.66 -11.48 9.59
C SER A 47 2.68 -10.82 8.66
N GLY A 48 2.27 -9.87 7.80
CA GLY A 48 3.14 -9.26 6.79
C GLY A 48 3.52 -10.16 5.60
N GLY A 49 3.24 -11.47 5.68
CA GLY A 49 3.69 -12.43 4.67
C GLY A 49 5.19 -12.72 4.71
N GLN A 50 5.64 -13.66 3.88
CA GLN A 50 7.02 -14.19 3.94
C GLN A 50 8.08 -13.13 3.66
N ASN A 51 7.83 -12.26 2.66
CA ASN A 51 8.80 -11.24 2.26
C ASN A 51 8.96 -10.11 3.28
N LEU A 52 7.98 -9.86 4.16
CA LEU A 52 8.10 -8.73 5.09
C LEU A 52 9.28 -8.90 6.04
N ARG A 53 9.37 -10.07 6.68
CA ARG A 53 10.46 -10.40 7.59
C ARG A 53 11.79 -10.46 6.85
N ALA A 54 11.81 -11.09 5.67
CA ALA A 54 13.01 -11.16 4.82
C ALA A 54 13.53 -9.78 4.43
N CYS A 55 12.68 -8.83 4.05
CA CYS A 55 13.10 -7.46 3.74
C CYS A 55 13.73 -6.75 4.95
N ILE A 56 13.08 -6.82 6.12
CA ILE A 56 13.57 -6.11 7.31
C ILE A 56 14.88 -6.73 7.83
N ASP A 57 14.95 -8.06 7.93
CA ASP A 57 16.17 -8.73 8.40
C ASP A 57 17.34 -8.58 7.43
N PHE A 58 17.07 -8.67 6.12
CA PHE A 58 18.09 -8.47 5.10
C PHE A 58 18.66 -7.05 5.17
N TRP A 59 17.78 -6.03 5.22
CA TRP A 59 18.22 -4.64 5.37
C TRP A 59 19.02 -4.43 6.66
N TRP A 60 18.58 -4.99 7.79
CA TRP A 60 19.32 -4.89 9.03
C TRP A 60 20.68 -5.60 8.97
N ALA A 61 20.77 -6.76 8.31
CA ALA A 61 22.05 -7.43 8.08
C ALA A 61 23.00 -6.59 7.20
N CYS A 62 22.48 -5.83 6.23
CA CYS A 62 23.27 -4.85 5.48
C CYS A 62 23.78 -3.72 6.38
N VAL A 63 22.95 -3.21 7.30
CA VAL A 63 23.36 -2.17 8.28
C VAL A 63 24.45 -2.68 9.23
N GLU A 64 24.32 -3.92 9.73
CA GLU A 64 25.33 -4.56 10.57
C GLU A 64 26.67 -4.72 9.83
N GLU A 65 26.64 -5.16 8.57
CA GLU A 65 27.84 -5.33 7.75
C GLU A 65 28.52 -4.00 7.39
N ALA A 66 27.75 -2.93 7.28
CA ALA A 66 28.26 -1.57 7.08
C ALA A 66 28.81 -0.93 8.37
N GLU A 67 28.75 -1.63 9.52
CA GLU A 67 29.13 -1.12 10.84
C GLU A 67 28.28 0.09 11.31
N ASP A 68 27.09 0.28 10.74
CA ASP A 68 26.20 1.41 11.02
C ASP A 68 25.07 1.06 12.00
N SER A 69 25.19 -0.06 12.73
CA SER A 69 24.15 -0.55 13.65
C SER A 69 23.96 0.35 14.88
N GLU A 70 24.95 1.16 15.23
CA GLU A 70 24.89 2.13 16.33
C GLU A 70 24.27 3.48 15.94
N ASP A 71 24.07 3.72 14.63
CA ASP A 71 23.42 4.93 14.15
C ASP A 71 21.94 4.98 14.60
N VAL A 72 21.56 6.09 15.23
CA VAL A 72 20.22 6.24 15.82
C VAL A 72 19.14 6.31 14.74
N ALA A 73 19.42 6.84 13.56
CA ALA A 73 18.46 6.90 12.47
C ALA A 73 18.19 5.49 11.88
N ASN A 74 19.23 4.65 11.77
CA ASN A 74 19.06 3.25 11.41
C ASN A 74 18.25 2.48 12.47
N GLN A 75 18.55 2.66 13.76
CA GLN A 75 17.77 2.03 14.83
C GLN A 75 16.30 2.51 14.84
N LEU A 76 16.06 3.80 14.58
CA LEU A 76 14.72 4.36 14.44
C LEU A 76 13.97 3.72 13.26
N ASN A 77 14.61 3.61 12.09
CA ASN A 77 14.05 2.97 10.91
C ASN A 77 13.74 1.49 11.16
N LEU A 78 14.63 0.76 11.85
CA LEU A 78 14.38 -0.62 12.26
C LEU A 78 13.10 -0.72 13.10
N VAL A 79 12.99 0.08 14.16
CA VAL A 79 11.81 0.08 15.03
C VAL A 79 10.53 0.41 14.26
N LEU A 80 10.57 1.42 13.39
CA LEU A 80 9.42 1.80 12.55
C LEU A 80 9.02 0.69 11.57
N ALA A 81 10.00 0.02 10.93
CA ALA A 81 9.75 -1.10 10.04
C ALA A 81 9.13 -2.30 10.78
N GLU A 82 9.60 -2.60 12.00
CA GLU A 82 9.00 -3.62 12.88
C GLU A 82 7.57 -3.28 13.31
N CYS A 83 7.22 -1.99 13.39
CA CYS A 83 5.86 -1.55 13.72
C CYS A 83 4.88 -1.69 12.54
N TYR A 84 5.37 -1.82 11.30
CA TYR A 84 4.54 -1.84 10.11
C TYR A 84 3.42 -2.90 10.13
N PRO A 85 3.65 -4.17 10.55
CA PRO A 85 2.58 -5.18 10.68
C PRO A 85 1.45 -4.82 11.65
N LEU A 86 1.68 -3.94 12.63
CA LEU A 86 0.64 -3.50 13.57
C LEU A 86 -0.34 -2.50 12.93
N VAL A 87 0.12 -1.83 11.88
CA VAL A 87 -0.55 -0.65 11.30
C VAL A 87 -0.90 -0.81 9.82
N ASN A 88 -0.33 -1.81 9.13
CA ASN A 88 -0.59 -2.14 7.73
C ASN A 88 -2.07 -2.46 7.41
N THR A 89 -2.84 -2.93 8.39
CA THR A 89 -4.28 -3.21 8.30
C THR A 89 -5.15 -2.02 8.69
N SER A 90 -4.57 -0.94 9.20
CA SER A 90 -5.32 0.26 9.59
C SER A 90 -6.07 0.83 8.40
N ARG A 91 -7.38 1.05 8.56
CA ARG A 91 -8.21 1.74 7.54
C ARG A 91 -7.65 3.10 7.16
N ALA A 92 -6.93 3.76 8.06
CA ALA A 92 -6.37 5.05 7.75
C ALA A 92 -5.19 5.00 6.77
N MET A 93 -4.43 3.91 6.74
CA MET A 93 -3.47 3.66 5.65
C MET A 93 -4.18 3.49 4.32
N GLN A 94 -5.37 2.88 4.35
CA GLN A 94 -6.21 2.75 3.15
C GLN A 94 -6.74 4.12 2.71
N SER A 95 -6.89 5.13 3.59
CA SER A 95 -7.31 6.49 3.19
C SER A 95 -6.21 7.32 2.51
N VAL A 96 -4.95 6.89 2.58
CA VAL A 96 -3.83 7.48 1.84
C VAL A 96 -3.51 6.63 0.60
N PHE A 97 -3.69 5.31 0.72
CA PHE A 97 -3.38 4.32 -0.30
C PHE A 97 -4.50 3.26 -0.42
N LEU A 98 -5.70 3.64 -0.87
CA LEU A 98 -6.69 2.72 -1.41
C LEU A 98 -6.02 1.87 -2.48
N ASP A 99 -6.23 0.56 -2.37
CA ASP A 99 -5.65 -0.38 -3.30
C ASP A 99 -6.04 -0.08 -4.76
N ALA A 100 -5.14 -0.49 -5.66
CA ALA A 100 -5.35 -0.76 -7.08
C ALA A 100 -6.65 -1.52 -7.47
N HIS A 101 -7.43 -1.98 -6.49
CA HIS A 101 -8.69 -2.71 -6.66
C HIS A 101 -9.84 -1.85 -7.18
N LEU A 102 -9.69 -0.52 -7.24
CA LEU A 102 -10.68 0.35 -7.91
C LEU A 102 -10.80 0.02 -9.41
N HIS A 103 -9.74 -0.51 -10.05
CA HIS A 103 -9.75 -0.83 -11.48
C HIS A 103 -10.68 -1.97 -11.87
N ILE A 104 -10.74 -3.04 -11.06
CA ILE A 104 -11.51 -4.23 -11.44
C ILE A 104 -13.01 -3.92 -11.53
N LYS A 105 -13.51 -2.93 -10.78
CA LYS A 105 -14.92 -2.52 -10.83
C LYS A 105 -15.21 -1.44 -11.89
N ALA A 106 -14.28 -0.50 -12.11
CA ALA A 106 -14.47 0.54 -13.11
C ALA A 106 -14.46 -0.06 -14.53
N ASP A 107 -13.50 -0.95 -14.82
CA ASP A 107 -13.39 -1.59 -16.14
C ASP A 107 -14.54 -2.60 -16.40
N ARG A 108 -15.03 -3.31 -15.36
CA ARG A 108 -16.17 -4.23 -15.51
C ARG A 108 -17.50 -3.53 -15.82
N LYS A 109 -17.72 -2.31 -15.32
CA LYS A 109 -18.95 -1.57 -15.66
C LYS A 109 -18.96 -1.11 -17.12
N ILE A 110 -17.80 -0.71 -17.64
CA ILE A 110 -17.66 -0.29 -19.05
C ILE A 110 -17.90 -1.49 -20.00
N SER A 111 -17.45 -2.69 -19.62
CA SER A 111 -17.68 -3.90 -20.43
C SER A 111 -19.10 -4.47 -20.36
N LEU A 112 -19.90 -4.16 -19.34
CA LEU A 112 -21.26 -4.70 -19.19
C LEU A 112 -22.35 -3.84 -19.87
N GLU A 113 -22.07 -2.56 -20.16
CA GLU A 113 -23.01 -1.68 -20.86
C GLU A 113 -22.92 -1.78 -22.40
N THR A 114 -21.91 -2.46 -22.94
CA THR A 114 -21.78 -2.75 -24.37
C THR A 114 -22.35 -4.12 -24.73
N GLY A 115 -23.62 -4.34 -24.36
CA GLY A 115 -24.42 -5.43 -24.91
C GLY A 115 -24.74 -5.16 -26.38
N SER A 116 -23.87 -5.54 -27.31
CA SER A 116 -24.18 -5.64 -28.74
C SER A 116 -23.17 -6.54 -29.46
N GLN A 117 -23.68 -7.65 -29.98
CA GLN A 117 -22.94 -8.74 -30.61
C GLN A 117 -22.13 -8.29 -31.83
N GLY A 118 -20.87 -8.74 -31.89
CA GLY A 118 -20.07 -8.85 -33.11
C GLY A 118 -19.51 -7.53 -33.62
N LYS A 119 -18.32 -7.13 -33.14
CA LYS A 119 -17.38 -6.26 -33.85
C LYS A 119 -16.03 -6.30 -33.15
N THR A 120 -14.99 -6.26 -33.98
CA THR A 120 -13.58 -6.04 -33.71
C THR A 120 -13.31 -5.46 -32.33
N GLU A 121 -12.38 -6.05 -31.57
CA GLU A 121 -11.78 -5.45 -30.38
C GLU A 121 -11.21 -4.07 -30.74
N LYS A 122 -12.07 -3.05 -30.74
CA LYS A 122 -11.64 -1.68 -30.57
C LYS A 122 -11.12 -1.66 -29.16
N ILE A 123 -9.80 -1.64 -29.02
CA ILE A 123 -9.12 -1.20 -27.81
C ILE A 123 -9.83 0.08 -27.42
N VAL A 124 -10.66 0.00 -26.38
CA VAL A 124 -11.30 1.18 -25.80
C VAL A 124 -10.13 1.94 -25.20
N GLU A 125 -9.67 2.93 -25.96
CA GLU A 125 -8.68 3.91 -25.53
C GLU A 125 -9.16 4.40 -24.17
N ARG A 126 -8.41 4.03 -23.12
CA ARG A 126 -8.72 4.39 -21.74
C ARG A 126 -8.76 5.91 -21.71
N THR A 127 -9.95 6.49 -21.76
CA THR A 127 -10.19 7.92 -21.62
C THR A 127 -10.15 8.21 -20.13
N TYR A 128 -8.97 8.04 -19.54
CA TYR A 128 -8.69 8.56 -18.22
C TYR A 128 -8.44 10.05 -18.37
N ASN A 129 -9.54 10.77 -18.44
CA ASN A 129 -9.50 12.21 -18.57
C ASN A 129 -9.55 12.78 -17.16
N LEU A 130 -8.36 13.04 -16.61
CA LEU A 130 -8.26 14.22 -15.74
C LEU A 130 -8.97 15.38 -16.47
N PRO A 131 -9.76 16.20 -15.77
CA PRO A 131 -10.32 17.40 -16.39
C PRO A 131 -9.21 18.18 -17.10
N ASP A 132 -9.49 18.72 -18.28
CA ASP A 132 -8.47 19.38 -19.12
C ASP A 132 -7.70 20.46 -18.34
N GLU A 133 -8.37 21.15 -17.42
CA GLU A 133 -7.77 22.12 -16.50
C GLU A 133 -6.72 21.49 -15.57
N GLU A 134 -7.03 20.33 -14.98
CA GLU A 134 -6.13 19.61 -14.07
C GLU A 134 -4.94 19.01 -14.83
N TYR A 135 -5.19 18.43 -16.01
CA TYR A 135 -4.11 17.96 -16.90
C TYR A 135 -3.21 19.11 -17.33
N SER A 136 -3.78 20.24 -17.76
CA SER A 136 -3.03 21.43 -18.17
C SER A 136 -2.21 22.00 -17.01
N ARG A 137 -2.75 21.99 -15.79
CA ARG A 137 -2.01 22.40 -14.58
C ARG A 137 -0.81 21.49 -14.34
N ILE A 138 -1.00 20.17 -14.34
CA ILE A 138 0.10 19.21 -14.12
C ILE A 138 1.15 19.34 -15.23
N ARG A 139 0.69 19.45 -16.49
CA ARG A 139 1.57 19.66 -17.65
C ARG A 139 2.40 20.93 -17.48
N SER A 140 1.79 22.04 -17.08
CA SER A 140 2.49 23.30 -16.82
C SER A 140 3.53 23.17 -15.70
N ILE A 141 3.26 22.39 -14.65
CA ILE A 141 4.22 22.12 -13.57
C ILE A 141 5.40 21.29 -14.09
N VAL A 142 5.14 20.28 -14.92
CA VAL A 142 6.22 19.46 -15.51
C VAL A 142 7.04 20.26 -16.51
N ASP A 143 6.39 21.05 -17.36
CA ASP A 143 7.05 21.89 -18.35
C ASP A 143 7.89 23.01 -17.71
N SER A 144 7.59 23.42 -16.47
CA SER A 144 8.44 24.36 -15.70
C SER A 144 9.80 23.75 -15.34
N ARG A 145 9.91 22.42 -15.33
CA ARG A 145 11.09 21.64 -14.89
C ARG A 145 11.58 22.03 -13.49
N ASN A 146 10.72 22.64 -12.68
CA ASN A 146 11.03 23.02 -11.32
C ASN A 146 10.86 21.80 -10.41
N ILE A 147 11.98 21.17 -10.05
CA ILE A 147 12.02 19.97 -9.20
C ILE A 147 11.25 20.20 -7.88
N LEU A 148 11.35 21.39 -7.28
CA LEU A 148 10.68 21.68 -6.02
C LEU A 148 9.16 21.75 -6.18
N GLU A 149 8.65 22.35 -7.26
CA GLU A 149 7.20 22.37 -7.56
C GLU A 149 6.66 20.95 -7.73
N ILE A 150 7.43 20.10 -8.40
CA ILE A 150 7.03 18.71 -8.65
C ILE A 150 7.08 17.89 -7.35
N GLN A 151 8.09 18.09 -6.51
CA GLN A 151 8.15 17.44 -5.21
C GLN A 151 6.99 17.88 -4.30
N ASN A 152 6.66 19.17 -4.30
CA ASN A 152 5.49 19.67 -3.58
C ASN A 152 4.19 19.05 -4.10
N GLU A 153 4.07 18.87 -5.41
CA GLU A 153 2.92 18.19 -6.01
C GLU A 153 2.88 16.71 -5.60
N LEU A 154 4.01 16.00 -5.61
CA LEU A 154 4.09 14.61 -5.14
C LEU A 154 3.74 14.49 -3.65
N ILE A 155 4.23 15.40 -2.80
CA ILE A 155 3.87 15.48 -1.38
C ILE A 155 2.36 15.70 -1.24
N ARG A 156 1.77 16.61 -2.02
CA ARG A 156 0.32 16.87 -2.03
C ARG A 156 -0.50 15.65 -2.44
N LEU A 157 0.06 14.79 -3.29
CA LEU A 157 -0.60 13.58 -3.79
C LEU A 157 -0.41 12.38 -2.85
N PHE A 158 0.75 12.25 -2.20
CA PHE A 158 1.14 11.04 -1.48
C PHE A 158 1.13 11.16 0.04
N SER A 159 1.31 12.37 0.61
CA SER A 159 1.53 12.52 2.06
C SER A 159 0.25 12.56 2.91
N GLY A 160 -0.93 12.42 2.31
CA GLY A 160 -2.20 12.43 3.06
C GLY A 160 -2.44 13.72 3.87
N VAL A 161 -3.23 13.61 4.94
CA VAL A 161 -3.47 14.74 5.86
C VAL A 161 -2.27 14.92 6.78
N GLN A 162 -1.65 16.09 6.71
CA GLN A 162 -0.52 16.48 7.56
C GLN A 162 -1.00 17.20 8.83
N PRO A 163 -0.26 17.10 9.96
CA PRO A 163 -0.62 17.80 11.17
C PRO A 163 -0.46 19.31 11.00
N SER A 164 -1.30 20.08 11.69
CA SER A 164 -1.11 21.52 11.73
C SER A 164 0.24 21.86 12.37
N GLY A 165 0.83 23.02 12.03
CA GLY A 165 2.11 23.44 12.64
C GLY A 165 2.07 23.52 14.17
N LYS A 166 0.89 23.71 14.76
CA LYS A 166 0.69 23.72 16.22
C LYS A 166 0.74 22.33 16.84
N ASP A 167 0.32 21.30 16.10
CA ASP A 167 0.21 19.92 16.60
C ASP A 167 1.44 19.07 16.27
N LEU A 168 2.27 19.52 15.31
CA LEU A 168 3.50 18.84 14.90
C LEU A 168 4.45 18.53 16.08
N PRO A 169 4.70 19.42 17.05
CA PRO A 169 5.57 19.09 18.19
C PRO A 169 5.02 17.95 19.06
N LYS A 170 3.70 17.90 19.27
CA LYS A 170 3.06 16.82 20.04
C LYS A 170 3.14 15.49 19.30
N PHE A 171 2.95 15.52 17.98
CA PHE A 171 3.15 14.35 17.13
C PHE A 171 4.59 13.83 17.24
N GLN A 172 5.58 14.71 17.11
CA GLN A 172 6.99 14.35 17.22
C GLN A 172 7.35 13.79 18.60
N GLU A 173 6.79 14.36 19.67
CA GLU A 173 7.00 13.87 21.04
C GLU A 173 6.42 12.46 21.21
N ALA A 174 5.18 12.22 20.77
CA ALA A 174 4.56 10.90 20.83
C ALA A 174 5.29 9.86 19.97
N LEU A 175 5.73 10.25 18.76
CA LEU A 175 6.53 9.40 17.88
C LEU A 175 7.86 9.03 18.54
N ARG A 176 8.58 10.01 19.11
CA ARG A 176 9.83 9.80 19.84
C ARG A 176 9.62 8.91 21.06
N HIS A 177 8.48 9.02 21.74
CA HIS A 177 8.18 8.17 22.89
C HIS A 177 8.03 6.70 22.46
N TRP A 178 7.23 6.43 21.43
CA TRP A 178 7.01 5.07 20.93
C TRP A 178 8.30 4.47 20.35
N THR A 179 8.96 5.20 19.47
CA THR A 179 10.17 4.71 18.81
C THR A 179 11.37 4.66 19.76
N GLY A 180 11.52 5.64 20.66
CA GLY A 180 12.59 5.68 21.65
C GLY A 180 12.54 4.52 22.64
N ASN A 181 11.34 4.13 23.10
CA ASN A 181 11.18 2.93 23.94
C ASN A 181 11.56 1.66 23.17
N GLY A 182 11.20 1.57 21.88
CA GLY A 182 11.63 0.47 21.01
C GLY A 182 13.15 0.40 20.86
N ILE A 183 13.82 1.55 20.67
CA ILE A 183 15.29 1.63 20.61
C ILE A 183 15.92 1.18 21.93
N VAL A 184 15.37 1.60 23.08
CA VAL A 184 15.87 1.16 24.40
C VAL A 184 15.72 -0.35 24.57
N ALA A 185 14.57 -0.92 24.18
CA ALA A 185 14.35 -2.37 24.21
C ALA A 185 15.36 -3.10 23.31
N PHE A 186 15.54 -2.63 22.08
CA PHE A 186 16.51 -3.16 21.12
C PHE A 186 17.93 -3.13 21.66
N ARG A 187 18.41 -2.01 22.20
CA ARG A 187 19.77 -1.91 22.77
C ARG A 187 19.99 -2.81 23.97
N LYS A 188 18.94 -3.11 24.73
CA LYS A 188 19.03 -3.94 25.94
C LYS A 188 19.12 -5.44 25.63
N GLY A 189 18.49 -5.91 24.56
CA GLY A 189 18.40 -7.35 24.29
C GLY A 189 18.14 -7.73 22.83
N GLY A 190 18.56 -6.86 21.91
CA GLY A 190 18.48 -7.07 20.48
C GLY A 190 17.05 -7.18 19.94
N MET A 191 16.92 -7.90 18.82
CA MET A 191 15.65 -8.10 18.13
C MET A 191 14.58 -8.74 19.02
N GLN A 192 14.97 -9.65 19.91
CA GLN A 192 14.02 -10.33 20.79
C GLN A 192 13.25 -9.33 21.67
N LEU A 193 13.94 -8.46 22.41
CA LEU A 193 13.28 -7.48 23.27
C LEU A 193 12.54 -6.40 22.47
N LEU A 194 13.02 -6.08 21.26
CA LEU A 194 12.27 -5.21 20.35
C LEU A 194 10.93 -5.84 19.94
N HIS A 195 10.91 -7.11 19.57
CA HIS A 195 9.68 -7.83 19.24
C HIS A 195 8.73 -7.92 20.42
N GLU A 196 9.23 -8.23 21.62
CA GLU A 196 8.43 -8.22 22.85
C GLU A 196 7.78 -6.85 23.12
N TYR A 197 8.51 -5.75 22.90
CA TYR A 197 7.98 -4.39 23.01
C TYR A 197 6.90 -4.10 21.96
N VAL A 198 7.16 -4.42 20.68
CA VAL A 198 6.26 -4.15 19.57
C VAL A 198 4.97 -4.97 19.70
N ASP A 199 5.06 -6.30 19.85
CA ASP A 199 3.92 -7.20 19.92
C ASP A 199 3.20 -7.17 21.27
N GLY A 200 3.89 -6.78 22.34
CA GLY A 200 3.34 -6.66 23.67
C GLY A 200 2.79 -5.26 23.94
N ASP A 201 3.67 -4.33 24.26
CA ASP A 201 3.30 -3.03 24.81
C ASP A 201 2.70 -2.11 23.76
N LEU A 202 3.37 -1.97 22.62
CA LEU A 202 2.96 -1.04 21.57
C LEU A 202 1.63 -1.48 20.91
N LYS A 203 1.49 -2.77 20.62
CA LYS A 203 0.23 -3.33 20.10
C LYS A 203 -0.95 -3.09 21.04
N LYS A 204 -0.76 -3.23 22.36
CA LYS A 204 -1.80 -2.91 23.37
C LYS A 204 -2.15 -1.43 23.35
N GLN A 205 -1.14 -0.55 23.27
CA GLN A 205 -1.37 0.90 23.19
C GLN A 205 -2.15 1.28 21.92
N ILE A 206 -1.72 0.82 20.75
CA ILE A 206 -2.41 1.06 19.47
C ILE A 206 -3.85 0.55 19.55
N THR A 207 -4.07 -0.65 20.08
CA THR A 207 -5.41 -1.23 20.24
C THR A 207 -6.29 -0.38 21.15
N LYS A 208 -5.75 0.10 22.28
CA LYS A 208 -6.46 1.00 23.20
C LYS A 208 -6.85 2.31 22.51
N TYR A 209 -5.92 2.94 21.78
CA TYR A 209 -6.18 4.17 21.03
C TYR A 209 -7.22 3.98 19.93
N ARG A 210 -7.24 2.83 19.26
CA ARG A 210 -8.27 2.49 18.25
C ARG A 210 -9.65 2.28 18.88
N LYS A 211 -9.72 1.63 20.05
CA LYS A 211 -10.99 1.33 20.74
C LYS A 211 -11.64 2.56 21.40
N GLY A 212 -10.85 3.47 21.95
CA GLY A 212 -11.35 4.66 22.65
C GLY A 212 -11.91 5.74 21.73
N GLY A 213 -12.43 5.39 20.56
CA GLY A 213 -12.74 6.29 19.44
C GLY A 213 -13.41 7.60 19.86
N VAL A 214 -12.93 8.69 19.24
CA VAL A 214 -13.53 10.04 19.04
C VAL A 214 -12.45 11.14 19.00
N ASP A 215 -11.23 10.92 19.52
CA ASP A 215 -10.17 11.94 19.44
C ASP A 215 -9.51 12.00 18.04
N GLU A 216 -9.78 13.08 17.31
CA GLU A 216 -9.20 13.36 15.99
C GLU A 216 -7.67 13.43 16.02
N ASN A 217 -7.06 13.91 17.12
CA ASN A 217 -5.61 14.00 17.25
C ASN A 217 -4.98 12.62 17.38
N VAL A 218 -5.62 11.72 18.13
CA VAL A 218 -5.17 10.32 18.26
C VAL A 218 -5.26 9.62 16.91
N ARG A 219 -6.36 9.82 16.18
CA ARG A 219 -6.52 9.27 14.83
C ARG A 219 -5.44 9.82 13.89
N LEU A 220 -5.23 11.13 13.87
CA LEU A 220 -4.19 11.78 13.06
C LEU A 220 -2.79 11.23 13.41
N PHE A 221 -2.48 11.10 14.70
CA PHE A 221 -1.22 10.51 15.16
C PHE A 221 -1.03 9.08 14.64
N LEU A 222 -2.04 8.21 14.80
CA LEU A 222 -1.97 6.83 14.31
C LEU A 222 -1.79 6.76 12.79
N ASN A 223 -2.37 7.70 12.04
CA ASN A 223 -2.23 7.75 10.58
C ASN A 223 -0.80 8.10 10.17
N LEU A 224 -0.23 9.13 10.79
CA LEU A 224 1.12 9.58 10.54
C LEU A 224 2.14 8.53 11.03
N PHE A 225 1.96 7.97 12.22
CA PHE A 225 2.79 6.86 12.71
C PHE A 225 2.77 5.67 11.74
N SER A 226 1.61 5.37 11.18
CA SER A 226 1.47 4.33 10.18
C SER A 226 2.16 4.66 8.86
N TYR A 227 2.12 5.92 8.44
CA TYR A 227 2.85 6.40 7.28
C TYR A 227 4.37 6.27 7.49
N GLU A 228 4.90 6.72 8.62
CA GLU A 228 6.33 6.58 8.97
C GLU A 228 6.77 5.11 9.00
N SER A 229 5.97 4.23 9.63
CA SER A 229 6.24 2.79 9.66
C SER A 229 6.28 2.18 8.26
N LYS A 230 5.37 2.64 7.37
CA LYS A 230 5.32 2.21 5.97
C LYS A 230 6.54 2.68 5.19
N VAL A 231 6.95 3.95 5.35
CA VAL A 231 8.14 4.50 4.68
C VAL A 231 9.39 3.74 5.11
N ALA A 232 9.55 3.46 6.41
CA ALA A 232 10.66 2.67 6.93
C ALA A 232 10.68 1.23 6.35
N PHE A 233 9.52 0.58 6.23
CA PHE A 233 9.43 -0.72 5.55
C PHE A 233 9.77 -0.62 4.06
N TYR A 234 9.34 0.44 3.38
CA TYR A 234 9.62 0.64 1.95
C TYR A 234 11.12 0.85 1.67
N LEU A 235 11.85 1.44 2.62
CA LEU A 235 13.31 1.48 2.59
C LEU A 235 13.92 0.07 2.62
N CYS A 236 13.45 -0.78 3.53
CA CYS A 236 13.90 -2.19 3.62
C CYS A 236 13.62 -2.94 2.31
N TYR A 237 12.41 -2.77 1.76
CA TYR A 237 12.00 -3.33 0.48
C TYR A 237 12.90 -2.89 -0.67
N ALA A 238 13.13 -1.58 -0.81
CA ALA A 238 13.95 -1.03 -1.87
C ALA A 238 15.40 -1.51 -1.78
N ASN A 239 15.93 -1.63 -0.56
CA ASN A 239 17.27 -2.16 -0.34
C ASN A 239 17.38 -3.62 -0.79
N ALA A 240 16.38 -4.47 -0.49
CA ALA A 240 16.36 -5.85 -1.00
C ALA A 240 16.40 -5.90 -2.53
N TRP A 241 15.67 -5.02 -3.23
CA TRP A 241 15.69 -4.98 -4.70
C TRP A 241 17.03 -4.59 -5.31
N ALA A 242 17.85 -3.80 -4.61
CA ALA A 242 19.20 -3.48 -5.06
C ALA A 242 20.10 -4.73 -5.19
N PHE A 243 19.81 -5.79 -4.43
CA PHE A 243 20.54 -7.06 -4.46
C PHE A 243 19.82 -8.17 -5.23
N ILE A 244 18.48 -8.15 -5.26
CA ILE A 244 17.69 -9.09 -6.06
C ILE A 244 17.92 -8.87 -7.56
N LEU A 245 18.01 -7.61 -7.98
CA LEU A 245 18.03 -7.29 -9.41
C LEU A 245 19.28 -7.81 -10.16
N PRO A 246 20.51 -7.70 -9.62
CA PRO A 246 21.68 -8.34 -10.21
C PRO A 246 21.53 -9.86 -10.37
N ILE A 247 20.92 -10.55 -9.41
CA ILE A 247 20.68 -12.00 -9.52
C ILE A 247 19.69 -12.30 -10.64
N LEU A 248 18.62 -11.50 -10.78
CA LEU A 248 17.69 -11.67 -11.88
C LEU A 248 18.32 -11.37 -13.25
N GLU A 249 19.27 -10.44 -13.32
CA GLU A 249 20.08 -10.19 -14.51
C GLU A 249 20.95 -11.41 -14.85
N ASP A 250 21.78 -11.85 -13.91
CA ASP A 250 22.78 -12.90 -14.12
C ASP A 250 22.18 -14.30 -14.31
N GLU A 251 21.24 -14.70 -13.46
CA GLU A 251 20.71 -16.08 -13.43
C GLU A 251 19.49 -16.28 -14.33
N HIS A 252 18.83 -15.18 -14.71
CA HIS A 252 17.56 -15.25 -15.42
C HIS A 252 17.52 -14.47 -16.73
N GLY A 253 18.64 -13.85 -17.11
CA GLY A 253 18.79 -13.25 -18.43
C GLY A 253 17.80 -12.11 -18.67
N LEU A 254 17.45 -11.37 -17.62
CA LEU A 254 16.62 -10.19 -17.77
C LEU A 254 17.24 -9.25 -18.81
N ASN A 255 16.40 -8.77 -19.73
CA ASN A 255 16.87 -7.77 -20.67
C ASN A 255 17.14 -6.42 -19.98
N GLU A 256 18.00 -5.63 -20.62
CA GLU A 256 18.44 -4.35 -20.10
C GLU A 256 17.26 -3.39 -19.83
N GLN A 257 16.23 -3.37 -20.69
CA GLN A 257 15.06 -2.52 -20.49
C GLN A 257 14.30 -2.89 -19.22
N SER A 258 14.09 -4.18 -18.96
CA SER A 258 13.46 -4.70 -17.74
C SER A 258 14.24 -4.33 -16.49
N ILE A 259 15.56 -4.43 -16.54
CA ILE A 259 16.44 -4.05 -15.44
C ILE A 259 16.30 -2.55 -15.16
N ARG A 260 16.46 -1.70 -16.17
CA ARG A 260 16.32 -0.24 -16.04
C ARG A 260 14.93 0.16 -15.54
N PHE A 261 13.87 -0.49 -16.05
CA PHE A 261 12.51 -0.33 -15.55
C PHE A 261 12.40 -0.68 -14.07
N MET A 262 12.84 -1.88 -13.66
CA MET A 262 12.76 -2.31 -12.27
C MET A 262 13.65 -1.49 -11.34
N LYS A 263 14.80 -0.99 -11.80
CA LYS A 263 15.61 -0.02 -11.04
C LYS A 263 14.79 1.22 -10.74
N MET A 264 14.16 1.82 -11.75
CA MET A 264 13.31 3.00 -11.56
C MET A 264 12.06 2.72 -10.71
N TRP A 265 11.50 1.52 -10.82
CA TRP A 265 10.19 1.19 -10.24
C TRP A 265 10.26 0.70 -8.78
N HIS A 266 11.30 -0.06 -8.44
CA HIS A 266 11.48 -0.66 -7.11
C HIS A 266 12.47 0.07 -6.21
N HIS A 267 13.47 0.78 -6.77
CA HIS A 267 14.36 1.53 -5.91
C HIS A 267 13.63 2.71 -5.28
N GLN A 268 13.94 2.92 -4.01
CA GLN A 268 13.77 4.20 -3.38
C GLN A 268 15.00 5.01 -3.74
N ASN A 269 14.82 5.98 -4.63
CA ASN A 269 15.83 6.99 -4.89
C ASN A 269 16.24 7.60 -3.53
N GLN A 270 17.44 7.29 -3.05
CA GLN A 270 17.96 7.87 -1.81
C GLN A 270 18.10 9.36 -2.05
N PRO A 271 17.70 10.22 -1.10
CA PRO A 271 17.95 11.66 -1.22
C PRO A 271 19.46 11.91 -1.17
N LEU A 272 20.11 11.86 -2.33
CA LEU A 272 21.47 12.34 -2.46
C LEU A 272 21.40 13.87 -2.39
N LEU A 273 21.73 14.41 -1.21
CA LEU A 273 22.02 15.82 -1.05
C LEU A 273 23.37 16.09 -1.70
N PHE A 274 23.37 16.37 -3.00
CA PHE A 274 24.55 16.93 -3.67
C PHE A 274 24.44 18.46 -3.62
N GLU A 275 25.41 19.12 -2.99
CA GLU A 275 25.44 20.59 -2.81
C GLU A 275 24.15 21.19 -2.21
N GLY A 276 23.45 20.43 -1.36
CA GLY A 276 22.21 20.87 -0.72
C GLY A 276 20.98 20.88 -1.65
N ARG A 277 21.03 20.22 -2.82
CA ARG A 277 19.89 20.08 -3.74
C ARG A 277 19.46 18.62 -3.85
N ILE A 278 18.14 18.40 -3.82
CA ILE A 278 17.56 17.08 -4.11
C ILE A 278 17.47 16.97 -5.64
N HIS A 279 18.20 16.02 -6.23
CA HIS A 279 18.28 15.89 -7.69
C HIS A 279 17.19 14.97 -8.27
N GLN A 280 16.71 13.99 -7.47
CA GLN A 280 15.78 12.98 -7.95
C GLN A 280 14.34 13.29 -7.53
N ILE A 281 13.44 13.40 -8.51
CA ILE A 281 12.04 13.80 -8.33
C ILE A 281 11.29 12.79 -7.46
N PHE A 282 11.52 11.50 -7.69
CA PHE A 282 10.88 10.41 -6.95
C PHE A 282 11.67 9.98 -5.72
N SER A 283 12.56 10.83 -5.21
CA SER A 283 13.31 10.57 -3.97
C SER A 283 12.36 10.16 -2.84
N GLY A 284 12.69 9.06 -2.16
CA GLY A 284 11.87 8.54 -1.07
C GLY A 284 10.62 7.76 -1.50
N GLN A 285 10.29 7.69 -2.80
CA GLN A 285 9.10 6.98 -3.31
C GLN A 285 9.47 5.60 -3.86
N VAL A 286 8.71 4.57 -3.48
CA VAL A 286 8.78 3.23 -4.08
C VAL A 286 7.52 3.02 -4.90
N LEU A 287 7.61 3.25 -6.21
CA LEU A 287 6.46 3.26 -7.11
C LEU A 287 5.77 1.89 -7.18
N SER A 288 6.54 0.80 -7.13
CA SER A 288 6.04 -0.58 -7.21
C SER A 288 5.06 -0.98 -6.12
N LEU A 289 5.16 -0.35 -4.95
CA LEU A 289 4.25 -0.57 -3.82
C LEU A 289 3.20 0.55 -3.69
N HIS A 290 3.19 1.50 -4.62
CA HIS A 290 2.17 2.55 -4.68
C HIS A 290 0.96 2.07 -5.50
N PRO A 291 -0.29 2.37 -5.09
CA PRO A 291 -1.50 2.00 -5.84
C PRO A 291 -1.52 2.43 -7.31
N LEU A 292 -0.87 3.57 -7.62
CA LEU A 292 -0.69 4.06 -9.00
C LEU A 292 -0.02 3.03 -9.92
N SER A 293 0.73 2.05 -9.38
CA SER A 293 1.31 0.99 -10.18
C SER A 293 0.29 0.22 -10.98
N ALA A 294 -0.94 0.10 -10.50
CA ALA A 294 -1.98 -0.55 -11.29
C ALA A 294 -2.45 0.30 -12.46
N LEU A 295 -2.51 1.63 -12.33
CA LEU A 295 -2.84 2.53 -13.44
C LEU A 295 -1.79 2.42 -14.53
N VAL A 296 -0.54 2.65 -14.15
CA VAL A 296 0.58 2.67 -15.09
C VAL A 296 0.81 1.30 -15.72
N LEU A 297 0.94 0.24 -14.93
CA LEU A 297 1.32 -1.06 -15.47
C LEU A 297 0.19 -1.80 -16.21
N THR A 298 -1.01 -1.24 -16.29
CA THR A 298 -2.12 -1.82 -17.07
C THR A 298 -2.44 -1.02 -18.33
N ASP A 299 -1.81 0.14 -18.52
CA ASP A 299 -2.01 0.99 -19.70
C ASP A 299 -0.79 0.92 -20.63
N PRO A 300 -0.91 0.28 -21.80
CA PRO A 300 0.17 0.18 -22.78
C PRO A 300 0.73 1.54 -23.22
N SER A 301 -0.10 2.60 -23.23
CA SER A 301 0.36 3.94 -23.61
C SER A 301 1.36 4.49 -22.59
N THR A 302 1.08 4.32 -21.30
CA THR A 302 1.98 4.74 -20.22
C THR A 302 3.25 3.90 -20.17
N LEU A 303 3.15 2.58 -20.42
CA LEU A 303 4.30 1.69 -20.55
C LEU A 303 5.19 2.08 -21.73
N SER A 304 4.60 2.50 -22.86
CA SER A 304 5.35 3.00 -24.02
C SER A 304 6.11 4.29 -23.70
N VAL A 305 5.51 5.22 -22.94
CA VAL A 305 6.23 6.42 -22.47
C VAL A 305 7.41 6.05 -21.58
N ILE A 306 7.20 5.13 -20.64
CA ILE A 306 8.28 4.63 -19.77
C ILE A 306 9.37 3.94 -20.58
N ASN A 307 8.99 3.14 -21.57
CA ASN A 307 9.93 2.44 -22.45
C ASN A 307 10.86 3.40 -23.20
N LYS A 308 10.35 4.54 -23.66
CA LYS A 308 11.20 5.56 -24.32
C LYS A 308 12.30 6.07 -23.40
N TRP A 309 12.02 6.23 -22.11
CA TRP A 309 13.02 6.64 -21.13
C TRP A 309 13.98 5.50 -20.79
N VAL A 310 13.48 4.34 -20.36
CA VAL A 310 14.37 3.24 -19.95
C VAL A 310 15.13 2.63 -21.12
N GLY A 311 14.62 2.76 -22.34
CA GLY A 311 15.29 2.41 -23.59
C GLY A 311 16.17 3.51 -24.17
N HIS A 312 16.29 4.67 -23.52
CA HIS A 312 17.11 5.78 -24.02
C HIS A 312 18.59 5.33 -24.15
N PRO A 313 19.27 5.61 -25.28
CA PRO A 313 20.66 5.17 -25.49
C PRO A 313 21.61 5.62 -24.37
N ASP A 314 21.48 6.87 -23.95
CA ASP A 314 22.32 7.47 -22.90
C ASP A 314 21.76 7.29 -21.48
N TYR A 315 20.76 6.42 -21.27
CA TYR A 315 20.09 6.26 -19.96
C TYR A 315 21.09 6.11 -18.81
N GLN A 316 22.05 5.18 -18.94
CA GLN A 316 23.01 4.88 -17.87
C GLN A 316 23.91 6.08 -17.59
N GLN A 317 24.43 6.74 -18.65
CA GLN A 317 25.23 7.96 -18.51
C GLN A 317 24.45 9.09 -17.84
N LEU A 318 23.17 9.28 -18.19
CA LEU A 318 22.33 10.31 -17.61
C LEU A 318 22.07 10.05 -16.12
N ILE A 319 21.80 8.80 -15.73
CA ILE A 319 21.62 8.42 -14.32
C ILE A 319 22.93 8.58 -13.54
N ASP A 320 24.05 8.06 -14.04
CA ASP A 320 25.35 8.10 -13.34
C ASP A 320 25.88 9.53 -13.15
N SER A 321 25.51 10.44 -14.06
CA SER A 321 25.88 11.86 -13.98
C SER A 321 24.81 12.75 -13.34
N ASN A 322 23.72 12.18 -12.81
CA ASN A 322 22.56 12.90 -12.26
C ASN A 322 22.00 13.98 -13.22
N ASN A 323 21.97 13.68 -14.51
CA ASN A 323 21.51 14.56 -15.59
C ASN A 323 20.23 14.07 -16.27
N GLU A 324 19.46 13.16 -15.66
CA GLU A 324 18.19 12.68 -16.21
C GLU A 324 17.21 13.83 -16.54
N ALA A 325 17.26 14.93 -15.77
CA ALA A 325 16.46 16.13 -15.99
C ALA A 325 16.75 16.85 -17.32
N THR A 326 17.81 16.48 -18.07
CA THR A 326 18.05 17.00 -19.42
C THR A 326 17.26 16.25 -20.49
N SER A 327 16.83 15.00 -20.23
CA SER A 327 16.07 14.18 -21.17
C SER A 327 14.59 14.57 -21.19
N LYS A 328 14.02 14.68 -22.40
CA LYS A 328 12.58 14.90 -22.58
C LYS A 328 11.78 13.68 -22.13
N GLU A 329 12.28 12.49 -22.44
CA GLU A 329 11.65 11.20 -22.15
C GLU A 329 11.50 11.02 -20.63
N TYR A 330 12.50 11.42 -19.84
CA TYR A 330 12.39 11.43 -18.38
C TYR A 330 11.22 12.31 -17.89
N TRP A 331 11.08 13.53 -18.42
CA TRP A 331 9.98 14.42 -18.07
C TRP A 331 8.61 13.88 -18.52
N ASP A 332 8.54 13.18 -19.65
CA ASP A 332 7.31 12.49 -20.08
C ASP A 332 6.92 11.37 -19.09
N VAL A 333 7.90 10.65 -18.51
CA VAL A 333 7.65 9.69 -17.41
C VAL A 333 7.14 10.41 -16.16
N VAL A 334 7.74 11.56 -15.80
CA VAL A 334 7.30 12.34 -14.64
C VAL A 334 5.85 12.78 -14.78
N LEU A 335 5.48 13.31 -15.94
CA LEU A 335 4.10 13.67 -16.27
C LEU A 335 3.16 12.47 -16.13
N THR A 336 3.54 11.33 -16.72
CA THR A 336 2.75 10.09 -16.68
C THR A 336 2.46 9.65 -15.24
N ILE A 337 3.48 9.67 -14.37
CA ILE A 337 3.32 9.28 -12.96
C ILE A 337 2.42 10.28 -12.21
N LEU A 338 2.59 11.59 -12.42
CA LEU A 338 1.76 12.62 -11.78
C LEU A 338 0.29 12.55 -12.22
N VAL A 339 0.05 12.26 -13.50
CA VAL A 339 -1.30 12.04 -14.04
C VAL A 339 -1.94 10.83 -13.36
N ALA A 340 -1.25 9.67 -13.37
CA ALA A 340 -1.73 8.47 -12.70
C ALA A 340 -1.98 8.68 -11.19
N ALA A 341 -1.09 9.42 -10.52
CA ALA A 341 -1.29 9.76 -9.11
C ALA A 341 -2.55 10.62 -8.86
N ASN A 342 -2.82 11.60 -9.74
CA ASN A 342 -4.04 12.41 -9.65
C ASN A 342 -5.31 11.61 -9.97
N GLU A 343 -5.28 10.75 -10.99
CA GLU A 343 -6.40 9.87 -11.34
C GLU A 343 -6.75 8.93 -10.19
N TYR A 344 -5.72 8.38 -9.56
CA TYR A 344 -5.87 7.57 -8.37
C TYR A 344 -6.51 8.36 -7.22
N LYS A 345 -6.05 9.60 -6.97
CA LYS A 345 -6.64 10.49 -5.96
C LYS A 345 -8.11 10.81 -6.24
N GLN A 346 -8.49 11.12 -7.48
CA GLN A 346 -9.88 11.38 -7.85
C GLN A 346 -10.75 10.13 -7.70
N SER A 347 -10.23 8.97 -8.12
CA SER A 347 -10.91 7.68 -7.95
C SER A 347 -11.14 7.36 -6.48
N HIS A 348 -10.17 7.68 -5.62
CA HIS A 348 -10.29 7.56 -4.18
C HIS A 348 -11.38 8.49 -3.61
N GLN A 349 -11.39 9.76 -4.00
CA GLN A 349 -12.39 10.74 -3.54
C GLN A 349 -13.81 10.30 -3.91
N ARG A 350 -14.04 9.90 -5.17
CA ARG A 350 -15.34 9.38 -5.62
C ARG A 350 -15.77 8.14 -4.85
N TRP A 351 -14.81 7.25 -4.53
CA TRP A 351 -15.09 6.07 -3.71
C TRP A 351 -15.55 6.46 -2.30
N GLU A 352 -14.85 7.37 -1.63
CA GLU A 352 -15.24 7.89 -0.30
C GLU A 352 -16.61 8.58 -0.34
N GLU A 353 -16.86 9.46 -1.32
CA GLU A 353 -18.17 10.12 -1.49
C GLU A 353 -19.30 9.09 -1.69
N SER A 354 -19.07 8.07 -2.52
CA SER A 354 -20.04 7.01 -2.75
C SER A 354 -20.35 6.20 -1.48
N ARG A 355 -19.37 6.07 -0.58
CA ARG A 355 -19.50 5.39 0.71
C ARG A 355 -20.31 6.24 1.68
N ILE A 356 -19.97 7.52 1.82
CA ILE A 356 -20.70 8.48 2.66
C ILE A 356 -22.16 8.55 2.22
N ASN A 357 -22.42 8.66 0.90
CA ASN A 357 -23.78 8.68 0.37
C ASN A 357 -24.55 7.39 0.66
N LYS A 358 -23.90 6.22 0.63
CA LYS A 358 -24.53 4.95 1.03
C LYS A 358 -24.82 4.89 2.53
N GLU A 359 -23.93 5.40 3.38
CA GLU A 359 -24.13 5.47 4.83
C GLU A 359 -25.32 6.40 5.17
N ILE A 360 -25.44 7.54 4.47
CA ILE A 360 -26.56 8.49 4.61
C ILE A 360 -27.88 7.87 4.12
N ILE A 361 -27.90 7.20 2.96
CA ILE A 361 -29.11 6.55 2.42
C ILE A 361 -29.53 5.33 3.26
N SER A 362 -28.58 4.67 3.93
CA SER A 362 -28.88 3.56 4.87
C SER A 362 -29.33 4.01 6.26
N SER A 363 -29.38 5.31 6.53
CA SER A 363 -29.96 5.86 7.77
C SER A 363 -31.48 5.95 7.58
N PRO A 364 -32.30 5.12 8.25
CA PRO A 364 -33.75 5.15 8.04
C PRO A 364 -34.31 6.45 8.61
N THR A 365 -35.12 7.15 7.81
CA THR A 365 -36.10 8.09 8.35
C THR A 365 -36.96 7.32 9.35
N VAL A 366 -36.99 7.83 10.58
CA VAL A 366 -37.71 7.28 11.72
C VAL A 366 -39.17 7.03 11.34
N GLU A 367 -39.54 5.77 11.15
CA GLU A 367 -40.84 5.19 11.45
C GLU A 367 -40.73 3.65 11.35
N ASN A 368 -40.88 2.98 12.49
CA ASN A 368 -40.85 1.51 12.73
C ASN A 368 -39.49 0.81 12.94
N ALA A 369 -38.59 1.41 13.72
CA ALA A 369 -37.33 0.79 14.14
C ALA A 369 -37.42 0.10 15.51
N THR A 370 -37.75 -1.19 15.54
CA THR A 370 -37.45 -2.04 16.71
C THR A 370 -36.74 -3.35 16.35
N ASN A 371 -36.62 -3.71 15.06
CA ASN A 371 -35.95 -4.95 14.63
C ASN A 371 -34.77 -4.75 13.65
N THR A 372 -34.70 -3.61 12.96
CA THR A 372 -33.69 -3.36 11.90
C THR A 372 -32.33 -2.90 12.45
N ASP A 373 -32.33 -2.29 13.63
CA ASP A 373 -31.14 -1.68 14.24
C ASP A 373 -30.18 -2.76 14.81
N ARG A 374 -30.73 -3.83 15.38
CA ARG A 374 -29.97 -5.00 15.86
C ARG A 374 -29.27 -5.74 14.71
N ASN A 375 -29.88 -5.81 13.53
CA ASN A 375 -29.26 -6.49 12.38
C ASN A 375 -28.10 -5.69 11.78
N HIS A 376 -28.11 -4.36 11.89
CA HIS A 376 -27.01 -3.52 11.40
C HIS A 376 -25.77 -3.57 12.31
N SER A 377 -25.95 -3.70 13.63
CA SER A 377 -24.81 -3.86 14.56
C SER A 377 -24.11 -5.20 14.36
N VAL A 378 -24.88 -6.28 14.16
CA VAL A 378 -24.39 -7.63 13.88
C VAL A 378 -23.58 -7.69 12.58
N ALA A 379 -24.13 -7.14 11.49
CA ALA A 379 -23.46 -7.15 10.19
C ALA A 379 -22.10 -6.44 10.27
N LYS A 380 -22.05 -5.24 10.87
CA LYS A 380 -20.80 -4.48 11.04
C LYS A 380 -19.77 -5.22 11.90
N TYR A 381 -20.22 -5.86 12.98
CA TYR A 381 -19.34 -6.65 13.84
C TYR A 381 -18.75 -7.85 13.09
N LEU A 382 -19.58 -8.64 12.41
CA LEU A 382 -19.13 -9.83 11.69
C LEU A 382 -18.20 -9.48 10.52
N GLU A 383 -18.46 -8.36 9.82
CA GLU A 383 -17.57 -7.82 8.79
C GLU A 383 -16.22 -7.35 9.36
N ALA A 384 -16.21 -6.71 10.54
CA ALA A 384 -14.98 -6.32 11.22
C ALA A 384 -14.20 -7.56 11.69
N TYR A 385 -14.88 -8.54 12.29
CA TYR A 385 -14.29 -9.80 12.74
C TYR A 385 -13.56 -10.52 11.61
N VAL A 386 -14.21 -10.74 10.46
CA VAL A 386 -13.54 -11.44 9.34
C VAL A 386 -12.38 -10.63 8.77
N ALA A 387 -12.45 -9.29 8.80
CA ALA A 387 -11.34 -8.44 8.39
C ALA A 387 -10.15 -8.54 9.36
N GLU A 388 -10.40 -8.53 10.68
CA GLU A 388 -9.39 -8.70 11.73
C GLU A 388 -8.71 -10.08 11.66
N GLN A 389 -9.47 -11.12 11.34
CA GLN A 389 -8.95 -12.47 11.12
C GLN A 389 -8.25 -12.64 9.75
N GLY A 390 -8.17 -11.59 8.93
CA GLY A 390 -7.53 -11.65 7.60
C GLY A 390 -8.26 -12.56 6.61
N LEU A 391 -9.57 -12.76 6.79
CA LEU A 391 -10.39 -13.61 5.95
C LEU A 391 -10.97 -12.81 4.77
N PHE A 392 -10.50 -13.13 3.56
CA PHE A 392 -10.92 -12.48 2.31
C PHE A 392 -11.57 -13.45 1.32
N CYS A 393 -12.16 -12.95 0.24
CA CYS A 393 -12.64 -13.82 -0.83
C CYS A 393 -11.50 -14.69 -1.39
N GLN A 394 -11.70 -16.00 -1.53
CA GLN A 394 -10.68 -16.91 -2.07
C GLN A 394 -10.40 -16.66 -3.56
N GLY A 395 -11.39 -16.18 -4.32
CA GLY A 395 -11.24 -15.96 -5.76
C GLY A 395 -10.50 -14.66 -6.12
N CYS A 396 -10.76 -13.58 -5.39
CA CYS A 396 -10.23 -12.24 -5.75
C CYS A 396 -9.61 -11.47 -4.58
N SER A 397 -9.52 -12.06 -3.39
CA SER A 397 -9.05 -11.40 -2.17
C SER A 397 -9.84 -10.16 -1.75
N GLY A 398 -11.02 -9.93 -2.32
CA GLY A 398 -11.90 -8.81 -1.95
C GLY A 398 -12.54 -8.97 -0.57
N PHE A 399 -12.93 -7.85 0.02
CA PHE A 399 -13.63 -7.79 1.30
C PHE A 399 -14.96 -8.56 1.26
N LEU A 400 -15.31 -9.11 2.43
CA LEU A 400 -16.49 -9.92 2.64
C LEU A 400 -17.55 -9.07 3.32
N LYS A 401 -18.73 -8.95 2.70
CA LYS A 401 -19.92 -8.31 3.27
C LYS A 401 -20.79 -9.36 3.92
N TYR A 402 -21.29 -9.10 5.12
CA TYR A 402 -22.24 -9.99 5.77
C TYR A 402 -23.51 -10.10 4.92
N LYS A 403 -23.99 -11.32 4.73
CA LYS A 403 -25.20 -11.63 3.95
C LYS A 403 -26.26 -12.26 4.84
N ASP A 404 -25.88 -13.32 5.55
CA ASP A 404 -26.79 -14.09 6.40
C ASP A 404 -26.00 -14.98 7.39
N HIS A 405 -26.67 -15.66 8.30
CA HIS A 405 -26.07 -16.72 9.12
C HIS A 405 -27.08 -17.84 9.41
N GLU A 406 -26.59 -19.06 9.60
CA GLU A 406 -27.42 -20.18 10.08
C GLU A 406 -27.08 -20.42 11.55
N VAL A 407 -28.09 -20.45 12.42
CA VAL A 407 -27.88 -20.70 13.86
C VAL A 407 -27.88 -22.21 14.10
N ASN A 408 -26.75 -22.75 14.58
CA ASN A 408 -26.61 -24.14 15.01
C ASN A 408 -25.88 -24.18 16.36
N GLU A 409 -26.15 -25.19 17.20
CA GLU A 409 -25.78 -25.25 18.62
C GLU A 409 -24.26 -25.25 18.89
N ASN A 410 -23.43 -25.57 17.89
CA ASN A 410 -21.97 -25.68 18.06
C ASN A 410 -21.14 -24.79 17.13
N LEU A 411 -21.67 -24.39 15.97
CA LEU A 411 -20.98 -23.54 14.99
C LEU A 411 -22.02 -22.61 14.34
N CYS A 412 -21.69 -21.33 14.22
CA CYS A 412 -22.52 -20.38 13.47
C CYS A 412 -21.89 -20.16 12.10
N PRO A 413 -22.27 -20.91 11.04
CA PRO A 413 -21.85 -20.61 9.68
C PRO A 413 -22.45 -19.27 9.26
N VAL A 414 -21.57 -18.28 9.11
CA VAL A 414 -21.90 -16.95 8.61
C VAL A 414 -21.62 -16.91 7.12
N ILE A 415 -22.64 -16.48 6.36
CA ILE A 415 -22.59 -16.33 4.92
C ILE A 415 -22.14 -14.92 4.60
N PHE A 416 -21.01 -14.81 3.93
CA PHE A 416 -20.51 -13.57 3.40
C PHE A 416 -20.58 -13.55 1.88
N GLN A 417 -20.83 -12.38 1.31
CA GLN A 417 -20.72 -12.12 -0.12
C GLN A 417 -19.49 -11.26 -0.37
N CYS A 418 -18.62 -11.70 -1.28
CA CYS A 418 -17.50 -10.88 -1.69
C CYS A 418 -18.01 -9.60 -2.36
N GLN A 419 -17.58 -8.46 -1.83
CA GLN A 419 -17.96 -7.16 -2.39
C GLN A 419 -17.43 -6.93 -3.81
N THR A 420 -16.42 -7.70 -4.25
CA THR A 420 -15.73 -7.50 -5.54
C THR A 420 -16.22 -8.42 -6.65
N CYS A 421 -16.42 -9.71 -6.34
CA CYS A 421 -16.76 -10.72 -7.35
C CYS A 421 -18.09 -11.44 -7.06
N ASP A 422 -18.83 -11.00 -6.04
CA ASP A 422 -20.10 -11.56 -5.60
C ASP A 422 -20.06 -13.04 -5.17
N ASN A 423 -18.88 -13.68 -5.17
CA ASN A 423 -18.71 -15.03 -4.66
C ASN A 423 -19.14 -15.11 -3.20
N ILE A 424 -19.98 -16.10 -2.91
CA ILE A 424 -20.43 -16.41 -1.56
C ILE A 424 -19.36 -17.25 -0.87
N ARG A 425 -19.04 -16.87 0.37
CA ARG A 425 -18.13 -17.60 1.25
C ARG A 425 -18.85 -17.88 2.56
N LYS A 426 -18.97 -19.15 2.92
CA LYS A 426 -19.41 -19.55 4.27
C LYS A 426 -18.19 -19.63 5.18
N ILE A 427 -18.25 -18.97 6.33
CA ILE A 427 -17.19 -18.96 7.35
C ILE A 427 -17.83 -19.41 8.65
N ASN A 428 -17.28 -20.46 9.27
CA ASN A 428 -17.70 -20.88 10.60
C ASN A 428 -17.10 -19.93 11.62
N VAL A 429 -17.95 -19.19 12.33
CA VAL A 429 -17.55 -18.37 13.46
C VAL A 429 -17.79 -19.17 14.74
N ASP A 430 -16.81 -19.16 15.64
CA ASP A 430 -16.93 -19.80 16.95
C ASP A 430 -18.12 -19.22 17.72
N TYR A 431 -19.03 -20.09 18.15
CA TYR A 431 -20.26 -19.72 18.83
C TYR A 431 -19.98 -18.99 20.16
N ALA A 432 -18.88 -19.27 20.85
CA ALA A 432 -18.51 -18.57 22.08
C ALA A 432 -18.23 -17.07 21.82
N ASN A 433 -17.42 -16.79 20.80
CA ASN A 433 -17.14 -15.41 20.33
C ASN A 433 -18.40 -14.72 19.77
N PHE A 434 -19.29 -15.50 19.16
CA PHE A 434 -20.56 -15.02 18.63
C PHE A 434 -21.54 -14.65 19.77
N LYS A 435 -21.61 -15.46 20.84
CA LYS A 435 -22.57 -15.33 21.95
C LYS A 435 -22.26 -14.15 22.86
N ASP A 436 -20.99 -13.91 23.20
CA ASP A 436 -20.57 -12.84 24.12
C ASP A 436 -20.94 -11.44 23.63
N HIS A 437 -21.12 -11.26 22.31
CA HIS A 437 -21.56 -10.00 21.71
C HIS A 437 -23.05 -9.93 21.39
N PHE A 438 -23.74 -11.06 21.26
CA PHE A 438 -25.16 -11.11 20.89
C PHE A 438 -26.13 -11.11 22.08
N PHE A 439 -25.74 -11.72 23.20
CA PHE A 439 -26.67 -11.96 24.33
C PHE A 439 -26.35 -11.15 25.58
N ASN A 440 -25.20 -10.47 25.64
CA ASN A 440 -24.85 -9.61 26.78
C ASN A 440 -25.45 -8.20 26.69
N SER A 441 -26.14 -7.83 25.60
CA SER A 441 -26.88 -6.57 25.49
C SER A 441 -28.36 -6.66 25.90
N THR A 442 -28.79 -7.78 26.48
CA THR A 442 -30.21 -8.04 26.83
C THR A 442 -30.50 -8.22 28.32
N ASN A 443 -29.51 -8.08 29.21
CA ASN A 443 -29.69 -8.41 30.64
C ASN A 443 -29.38 -7.26 31.63
N GLU A 444 -29.41 -5.98 31.22
CA GLU A 444 -29.27 -4.85 32.16
C GLU A 444 -30.57 -4.06 32.43
N GLU A 445 -31.72 -4.53 31.94
CA GLU A 445 -33.04 -3.99 32.32
C GLU A 445 -33.90 -5.12 32.88
N ASP A 446 -33.57 -5.60 34.08
CA ASP A 446 -34.50 -6.17 35.08
C ASP A 446 -33.68 -6.70 36.27
N SER A 447 -33.11 -5.78 37.06
CA SER A 447 -32.73 -6.02 38.46
C SER A 447 -32.54 -4.74 39.22
#